data_AF-A0A0K8JI01-F1
#
_entry.id   AF-A0A0K8JI01-F1
#
_cell.length_a   1.000
_cell.length_b   1.000
_cell.length_c   1.000
_cell.angle_alpha   90.00
_cell.angle_beta   90.00
_cell.angle_gamma   90.00
#
_symmetry.space_group_name_H-M   'P 1'
#
loop_
_entity.id
_entity.type
_entity.pdbx_description
1 polymer ?
#
loop_
_entity_poly.entity_id
_entity_poly.type
_entity_poly.pdbx_seq_one_letter_code
_entity_poly.pdbx_strand_id
1 'polypeptide(L)'
;MPKISRSDKFIKELRKLVGKGVLTIEQVEKFLRLIEENPRHPSLRIKKIQGTADIFEASVNMSVRVSFQYIKPDTVYLRNIGEHDMTLKRP
;
A
#
# COMPACT_ATOMS: atom_id res chain seq x y z
N MET A 1 -12.25 -3.97 -13.51
CA MET A 1 -11.57 -3.50 -12.29
C MET A 1 -10.64 -4.61 -11.85
N PRO A 2 -9.36 -4.32 -11.55
CA PRO A 2 -8.41 -5.35 -11.18
C PRO A 2 -8.79 -6.00 -9.84
N LYS A 3 -8.72 -7.32 -9.74
CA LYS A 3 -8.98 -8.02 -8.47
C LYS A 3 -7.91 -7.69 -7.45
N ILE A 4 -8.30 -7.41 -6.21
CA ILE A 4 -7.34 -7.19 -5.12
C ILE A 4 -7.14 -8.50 -4.34
N SER A 5 -5.90 -8.96 -4.27
CA SER A 5 -5.48 -10.05 -3.40
C SER A 5 -4.51 -9.54 -2.33
N ARG A 6 -4.50 -10.16 -1.15
CA ARG A 6 -3.75 -9.71 0.03
C ARG A 6 -2.97 -10.87 0.61
N SER A 7 -1.70 -10.66 0.93
CA SER A 7 -0.92 -11.65 1.67
C SER A 7 -1.36 -11.74 3.14
N ASP A 8 -1.12 -12.86 3.79
CA ASP A 8 -1.35 -13.00 5.24
C ASP A 8 -0.51 -11.99 6.04
N LYS A 9 0.70 -11.70 5.56
CA LYS A 9 1.58 -10.67 6.14
C LYS A 9 0.93 -9.29 6.07
N PHE A 10 0.37 -8.91 4.93
CA PHE A 10 -0.35 -7.66 4.76
C PHE A 10 -1.50 -7.56 5.77
N ILE A 11 -2.32 -8.61 5.90
CA ILE A 11 -3.46 -8.62 6.84
C ILE A 11 -2.97 -8.48 8.29
N LYS A 12 -1.90 -9.20 8.65
CA LYS A 12 -1.31 -9.13 9.98
C LYS A 12 -0.78 -7.74 10.33
N GLU A 13 -0.02 -7.12 9.43
CA GLU A 13 0.52 -5.77 9.66
C GLU A 13 -0.57 -4.70 9.62
N LEU A 14 -1.56 -4.83 8.74
CA LEU A 14 -2.72 -3.94 8.72
C LEU A 14 -3.43 -3.90 10.08
N ARG A 15 -3.72 -5.08 10.66
CA ARG A 15 -4.35 -5.17 11.99
C ARG A 15 -3.53 -4.49 13.08
N LYS A 16 -2.19 -4.59 13.02
CA LYS A 16 -1.31 -3.91 13.97
C LYS A 16 -1.35 -2.39 13.80
N LEU A 17 -1.29 -1.89 12.56
CA LEU A 17 -1.31 -0.44 12.29
C LEU A 17 -2.63 0.19 12.73
N VAL A 18 -3.75 -0.50 12.48
CA VAL A 18 -5.07 -0.07 12.96
C VAL A 18 -5.15 -0.14 14.48
N GLY A 19 -4.69 -1.24 15.09
CA GLY A 19 -4.67 -1.38 16.55
C GLY A 19 -3.80 -0.34 17.27
N LYS A 20 -2.77 0.19 16.61
CA LYS A 20 -1.92 1.28 17.11
C LYS A 20 -2.48 2.68 16.82
N GLY A 21 -3.58 2.81 16.06
CA GLY A 21 -4.13 4.10 15.64
C GLY A 21 -3.32 4.83 14.57
N VAL A 22 -2.34 4.18 13.93
CA VAL A 22 -1.51 4.75 12.85
C VAL A 22 -2.30 4.86 11.54
N LEU A 23 -3.30 4.00 11.37
CA LEU A 23 -4.12 3.91 10.17
C LEU A 23 -5.57 3.61 10.56
N THR A 24 -6.54 4.21 9.87
CA THR A 24 -7.97 3.87 10.05
C THR A 24 -8.44 2.90 8.98
N ILE A 25 -9.52 2.15 9.26
CA ILE A 25 -10.15 1.26 8.28
C ILE A 25 -10.64 2.06 7.06
N GLU A 26 -11.19 3.26 7.28
CA GLU A 26 -11.67 4.14 6.21
C GLU A 26 -10.53 4.58 5.27
N GLN A 27 -9.34 4.89 5.80
CA GLN A 27 -8.16 5.20 4.97
C GLN A 27 -7.75 4.01 4.09
N VAL A 28 -7.85 2.80 4.62
CA VAL A 28 -7.53 1.57 3.89
C VAL A 28 -8.56 1.35 2.78
N GLU A 29 -9.85 1.47 3.09
CA GLU A 29 -10.91 1.33 2.09
C GLU A 29 -10.79 2.35 0.97
N LYS A 30 -10.49 3.62 1.30
CA LYS A 30 -10.25 4.66 0.30
C LYS A 30 -9.07 4.31 -0.59
N PHE A 31 -7.97 3.84 -0.01
CA PHE A 31 -6.81 3.38 -0.77
C PHE A 31 -7.14 2.21 -1.71
N LEU A 32 -7.89 1.21 -1.21
CA LEU A 32 -8.28 0.04 -1.98
C LEU A 32 -9.19 0.41 -3.16
N ARG A 33 -10.18 1.30 -2.95
CA ARG A 33 -11.03 1.81 -4.03
C ARG A 33 -10.22 2.58 -5.06
N LEU A 34 -9.32 3.45 -4.59
CA LEU A 34 -8.53 4.30 -5.47
C LEU A 34 -7.56 3.49 -6.34
N ILE A 35 -6.91 2.45 -5.80
CA ILE A 35 -6.01 1.60 -6.58
C ILE A 35 -6.77 0.72 -7.57
N GLU A 36 -8.02 0.36 -7.28
CA GLU A 36 -8.89 -0.41 -8.17
C GLU A 36 -9.44 0.46 -9.32
N GLU A 37 -9.88 1.67 -9.02
CA GLU A 37 -10.49 2.58 -10.00
C GLU A 37 -9.44 3.31 -10.84
N ASN A 38 -8.38 3.83 -10.20
CA ASN A 38 -7.35 4.62 -10.86
C ASN A 38 -5.96 4.40 -10.22
N PRO A 39 -5.24 3.34 -10.61
CA PRO A 39 -3.87 3.11 -10.16
C PRO A 39 -2.90 4.26 -10.46
N ARG A 40 -3.23 5.16 -11.40
CA ARG A 40 -2.40 6.33 -11.75
C ARG A 40 -2.73 7.57 -10.93
N HIS A 41 -3.63 7.46 -9.96
CA HIS A 41 -4.02 8.62 -9.15
C HIS A 41 -2.82 9.19 -8.37
N PRO A 42 -2.57 10.51 -8.42
CA PRO A 42 -1.36 11.12 -7.88
C PRO A 42 -1.20 10.93 -6.36
N SER A 43 -2.30 10.79 -5.60
CA SER A 43 -2.23 10.54 -4.15
C SER A 43 -1.64 9.17 -3.79
N LEU A 44 -1.73 8.19 -4.70
CA LEU A 44 -1.11 6.87 -4.51
C LEU A 44 0.42 6.96 -4.60
N ARG A 45 0.97 7.98 -5.28
CA ARG A 45 2.41 8.19 -5.47
C ARG A 45 3.14 6.89 -5.82
N ILE A 46 2.59 6.14 -6.77
CA ILE A 46 3.09 4.81 -7.10
C ILE A 46 4.50 4.92 -7.66
N LYS A 47 5.42 4.14 -7.12
CA LYS A 47 6.81 4.05 -7.59
C LYS A 47 7.22 2.59 -7.69
N LYS A 48 8.00 2.25 -8.72
CA LYS A 48 8.63 0.93 -8.81
C LYS A 48 9.78 0.87 -7.80
N ILE A 49 9.89 -0.23 -7.05
CA ILE A 49 10.99 -0.45 -6.12
C ILE A 49 12.24 -0.83 -6.94
N GLN A 50 13.31 -0.05 -6.79
CA GLN A 50 14.58 -0.28 -7.49
C GLN A 50 15.16 -1.66 -7.13
N GLY A 51 15.73 -2.35 -8.11
CA GLY A 51 16.30 -3.69 -7.92
C GLY A 51 15.28 -4.83 -7.85
N THR A 52 13.99 -4.55 -8.09
CA THR A 52 12.95 -5.57 -8.16
C THR A 52 12.33 -5.62 -9.56
N ALA A 53 11.97 -6.82 -10.04
CA ALA A 53 11.41 -6.98 -11.37
C ALA A 53 10.04 -6.31 -11.49
N ASP A 54 9.14 -6.51 -10.53
CA ASP A 54 7.72 -6.11 -10.63
C ASP A 54 7.08 -5.69 -9.30
N ILE A 55 7.88 -5.17 -8.35
CA ILE A 55 7.33 -4.67 -7.08
C ILE A 55 7.20 -3.15 -7.14
N PHE A 56 6.05 -2.69 -6.70
CA PHE A 56 5.67 -1.29 -6.63
C PHE A 56 5.37 -0.92 -5.18
N GLU A 57 5.54 0.35 -4.87
CA GLU A 57 5.15 0.96 -3.61
C GLU A 57 4.07 2.00 -3.89
N ALA A 58 3.04 2.05 -3.05
CA ALA A 58 2.01 3.09 -3.04
C ALA A 58 1.81 3.67 -1.64
N SER A 59 1.33 4.91 -1.60
CA SER A 59 0.98 5.63 -0.38
C SER A 59 -0.48 5.42 0.00
N VAL A 60 -0.71 5.06 1.26
CA VAL A 60 -2.06 5.06 1.85
C VAL A 60 -2.34 6.42 2.48
N ASN A 61 -1.36 6.96 3.21
CA ASN A 61 -1.35 8.32 3.74
C ASN A 61 0.10 8.86 3.72
N MET A 62 0.41 9.92 4.46
CA MET A 62 1.78 10.46 4.52
C MET A 62 2.76 9.47 5.18
N SER A 63 2.33 8.80 6.23
CA SER A 63 3.16 7.96 7.11
C SER A 63 3.07 6.46 6.84
N VAL A 64 2.28 6.00 5.87
CA VAL A 64 2.07 4.57 5.59
C VAL A 64 2.23 4.29 4.09
N ARG A 65 2.95 3.20 3.78
CA ARG A 65 3.15 2.69 2.43
C ARG A 65 2.72 1.23 2.33
N VAL A 66 2.36 0.85 1.11
CA VAL A 66 2.01 -0.52 0.73
C VAL A 66 2.91 -0.94 -0.41
N SER A 67 3.57 -2.09 -0.25
CA SER A 67 4.22 -2.76 -1.38
C SER A 67 3.24 -3.72 -2.04
N PHE A 68 3.19 -3.71 -3.36
CA PHE A 68 2.30 -4.55 -4.14
C PHE A 68 2.94 -4.94 -5.48
N GLN A 69 2.34 -5.89 -6.19
CA GLN A 69 2.74 -6.29 -7.53
C GLN A 69 1.50 -6.52 -8.39
N TYR A 70 1.63 -6.29 -9.70
CA TYR A 70 0.61 -6.67 -10.67
C TYR A 70 0.83 -8.12 -11.07
N ILE A 71 -0.15 -8.98 -10.77
CA ILE A 71 -0.19 -10.37 -11.22
C ILE A 71 -1.11 -10.45 -12.43
N LYS A 72 -0.58 -10.97 -13.54
CA LYS A 72 -1.36 -11.15 -14.77
C LYS A 72 -2.50 -12.16 -14.53
N PRO A 73 -3.68 -11.98 -15.16
CA PRO A 73 -4.00 -10.93 -16.13
C PRO A 73 -4.45 -9.59 -15.52
N ASP A 74 -5.04 -9.56 -14.32
CA ASP A 74 -5.67 -8.34 -13.78
C ASP A 74 -5.61 -8.18 -12.25
N THR A 75 -4.70 -8.85 -11.55
CA THR A 75 -4.72 -8.88 -10.09
C THR A 75 -3.69 -7.93 -9.48
N VAL A 76 -4.11 -7.11 -8.52
CA VAL A 76 -3.22 -6.34 -7.64
C VAL A 76 -2.97 -7.15 -6.38
N TYR A 77 -1.76 -7.66 -6.21
CA TYR A 77 -1.37 -8.43 -5.03
C TYR A 77 -0.65 -7.55 -4.01
N LEU A 78 -1.33 -7.24 -2.90
CA LEU A 78 -0.79 -6.46 -1.79
C LEU A 78 0.11 -7.35 -0.93
N ARG A 79 1.42 -7.05 -0.92
CA ARG A 79 2.44 -7.87 -0.27
C ARG A 79 2.65 -7.51 1.19
N ASN A 80 2.75 -6.21 1.47
CA ASN A 80 3.07 -5.70 2.79
C ASN A 80 2.52 -4.28 2.96
N ILE A 81 2.18 -3.91 4.20
CA ILE A 81 1.82 -2.55 4.61
C ILE A 81 2.66 -2.19 5.82
N GLY A 82 3.11 -0.95 5.90
CA GLY A 82 3.97 -0.51 6.99
C GLY A 82 4.07 1.00 7.08
N GLU A 83 4.54 1.45 8.24
CA GLU A 83 4.94 2.84 8.43
C GLU A 83 6.09 3.18 7.48
N HIS A 84 5.92 4.29 6.77
CA HIS A 84 6.98 4.93 6.02
C HIS A 84 7.73 5.81 7.00
N ASP A 85 9.00 5.46 7.21
CA ASP A 85 9.87 6.20 8.10
C ASP A 85 10.12 7.60 7.52
N MET A 86 9.30 8.58 7.94
CA MET A 86 9.45 10.00 7.63
C MET A 86 10.39 10.65 8.66
N THR A 87 11.39 9.93 9.13
CA THR A 87 12.33 10.50 10.08
C THR A 87 13.29 11.45 9.36
N LEU A 88 12.84 12.70 9.27
CA LEU A 88 13.58 13.83 9.84
C LEU A 88 13.83 13.54 11.34
N LYS A 89 14.58 12.49 11.68
CA LYS A 89 15.19 12.34 13.02
C LYS A 89 16.49 13.12 12.99
N ARG A 90 16.30 14.44 13.04
CA ARG A 90 17.22 15.51 13.46
C ARG A 90 16.92 16.76 12.62
N PRO A 91 16.60 17.91 13.23
CA PRO A 91 16.70 19.18 12.53
C PRO A 91 18.13 19.39 12.02
#